data_AF-A0A9W8FC21-F1
#
_entry.id   AF-A0A9W8FC21-F1
#
_cell.length_a   1.000
_cell.length_b   1.000
_cell.length_c   1.000
_cell.angle_alpha   90.00
_cell.angle_beta   90.00
_cell.angle_gamma   90.00
#
_symmetry.space_group_name_H-M   'P 1'
#
loop_
_entity.id
_entity.type
_entity.pdbx_description
1 polymer ?
#
loop_
_entity_poly.entity_id
_entity_poly.type
_entity_poly.pdbx_seq_one_letter_code
_entity_poly.pdbx_strand_id
1 'polypeptide(L)'
;MDGRDAVVDSLPYIDKEYDEPETRQNVLQMIQDEMGAMPPPELPRDSMSLFKGKEILRKEYERVRSGKPLPVFDVSRYKLEPPSEDDAQSVDEWKRACDNAAAQLEHQDIRLVNLELLQQFGANAWKFSNYQKEKLLESIERATENHKDEGVRINKARKYEQTEAGVKLRGLEDRWSEGVRQCIEIQMASGQLMSEIEGLEQSQNQQEISS
;
A
#
# COMPACT_ATOMS: atom_id res chain seq x y z
N MET A 1 -17.40 -3.51 27.16
CA MET A 1 -16.65 -2.28 26.85
C MET A 1 -17.46 -1.57 25.79
N ASP A 2 -18.14 -0.50 26.18
CA ASP A 2 -18.87 0.36 25.26
C ASP A 2 -17.88 0.94 24.26
N GLY A 3 -17.81 0.33 23.08
CA GLY A 3 -17.20 0.95 21.91
C GLY A 3 -18.08 2.12 21.51
N ARG A 4 -17.91 3.26 22.17
CA ARG A 4 -18.10 4.52 21.45
C ARG A 4 -17.04 4.43 20.36
N ASP A 5 -17.44 4.09 19.14
CA ASP A 5 -16.65 4.38 17.97
C ASP A 5 -16.32 5.86 18.09
N ALA A 6 -15.10 6.15 18.55
CA ALA A 6 -14.61 7.50 18.59
C ALA A 6 -14.68 7.92 17.13
N VAL A 7 -15.60 8.83 16.82
CA VAL A 7 -15.72 9.38 15.48
C VAL A 7 -14.43 10.19 15.30
N VAL A 8 -13.42 9.53 14.75
CA VAL A 8 -12.16 10.15 14.38
C VAL A 8 -12.48 11.00 13.17
N ASP A 9 -12.85 12.25 13.43
CA ASP A 9 -13.04 13.23 12.38
C ASP A 9 -11.68 13.87 12.07
N SER A 10 -11.30 13.80 10.81
CA SER A 10 -10.12 14.47 10.28
C SER A 10 -10.53 15.07 8.95
N LEU A 11 -10.25 16.36 8.74
CA LEU A 11 -10.72 17.10 7.56
C LEU A 11 -9.54 17.51 6.67
N PRO A 12 -8.85 16.59 5.96
CA PRO A 12 -7.69 16.90 5.11
C PRO A 12 -7.86 18.03 4.10
N TYR A 13 -9.08 18.28 3.59
CA TYR A 13 -9.31 19.36 2.63
C TYR A 13 -9.41 20.75 3.27
N ILE A 14 -9.58 20.83 4.60
CA ILE A 14 -9.66 22.05 5.40
C ILE A 14 -8.36 22.25 6.19
N ASP A 15 -7.94 21.20 6.92
CA ASP A 15 -6.82 21.20 7.85
C ASP A 15 -5.49 21.04 7.10
N LYS A 16 -5.03 22.12 6.45
CA LYS A 16 -3.79 22.11 5.65
C LYS A 16 -2.51 22.25 6.48
N GLU A 17 -2.64 22.49 7.79
CA GLU A 17 -1.51 22.67 8.71
C GLU A 17 -0.62 21.41 8.81
N TYR A 18 -1.17 20.23 8.52
CA TYR A 18 -0.43 18.97 8.44
C TYR A 18 0.51 18.85 7.21
N ASP A 19 0.37 19.73 6.21
CA ASP A 19 1.29 19.78 5.08
C ASP A 19 2.61 20.46 5.45
N GLU A 20 2.65 21.19 6.56
CA GLU A 20 3.86 21.82 7.06
C GLU A 20 4.84 20.76 7.59
N PRO A 21 6.11 20.78 7.13
CA PRO A 21 7.08 19.75 7.47
C PRO A 21 7.43 19.73 8.97
N GLU A 22 7.40 20.89 9.63
CA GLU A 22 7.68 21.04 11.06
C GLU A 22 6.58 20.37 11.91
N THR A 23 5.31 20.70 11.64
CA THR A 23 4.15 20.07 12.29
C THR A 23 4.17 18.55 12.10
N ARG A 24 4.46 18.08 10.88
CA ARG A 24 4.59 16.64 10.60
C ARG A 24 5.69 15.99 11.42
N GLN A 25 6.86 16.62 11.53
CA GLN A 25 7.97 16.08 12.32
C GLN A 25 7.62 16.01 13.81
N ASN A 26 7.00 17.06 14.36
CA ASN A 26 6.56 17.09 15.76
C ASN A 26 5.53 15.98 16.05
N VAL A 27 4.54 15.81 15.17
CA VAL A 27 3.54 14.72 15.30
C VAL A 27 4.21 13.35 15.21
N LEU A 28 5.14 13.15 14.27
CA LEU A 28 5.88 11.89 14.15
C LEU A 28 6.71 11.57 15.40
N GLN A 29 7.32 12.58 16.02
CA GLN A 29 8.06 12.41 17.28
C GLN A 29 7.12 11.97 18.41
N MET A 30 5.95 12.61 18.56
CA MET A 30 4.96 12.21 19.56
C MET A 30 4.47 10.78 19.34
N ILE A 31 4.25 10.38 18.09
CA ILE A 31 3.90 9.00 17.75
C ILE A 31 5.01 8.03 18.17
N GLN A 32 6.28 8.38 17.93
CA GLN A 32 7.41 7.53 18.32
C GLN A 32 7.54 7.39 19.84
N ASP A 33 7.32 8.47 20.59
CA ASP A 33 7.35 8.45 22.05
C ASP A 33 6.25 7.51 22.60
N GLU A 34 5.03 7.59 22.06
CA GLU A 34 3.92 6.68 22.41
C GLU A 34 4.17 5.24 21.96
N MET A 35 4.75 5.03 20.77
CA MET A 35 5.15 3.70 20.30
C MET A 35 6.24 3.08 21.20
N GLY A 36 7.11 3.89 21.80
CA GLY A 36 8.10 3.42 22.77
C GLY A 36 7.50 3.04 24.12
N ALA A 37 6.39 3.68 24.51
CA ALA A 37 5.65 3.36 25.72
C ALA A 37 4.74 2.13 25.56
N MET A 38 4.27 1.87 24.34
CA MET A 38 3.43 0.72 24.03
C MET A 38 4.24 -0.57 23.82
N PRO A 39 3.72 -1.73 24.24
CA PRO A 39 4.33 -3.00 23.88
C PRO A 39 4.29 -3.19 22.35
N PRO A 40 5.33 -3.79 21.75
CA PRO A 40 5.35 -4.02 20.32
C PRO A 40 4.15 -4.87 19.90
N PRO A 41 3.48 -4.54 18.79
CA PRO A 41 2.29 -5.26 18.35
C PRO A 41 2.62 -6.72 18.08
N GLU A 42 1.74 -7.61 18.54
CA GLU A 42 1.81 -9.03 18.18
C GLU A 42 1.47 -9.19 16.70
N LEU A 43 2.49 -9.10 15.85
CA LEU A 43 2.34 -9.47 14.45
C LEU A 43 1.98 -10.96 14.41
N PRO A 44 0.90 -11.35 13.70
CA PRO A 44 0.62 -12.74 13.44
C PRO A 44 1.89 -13.35 12.82
N ARG A 45 2.55 -14.22 13.57
CA ARG A 45 3.62 -15.05 13.01
C ARG A 45 2.92 -16.07 12.15
N ASP A 46 2.59 -15.67 10.93
CA ASP A 46 2.16 -16.59 9.91
C ASP A 46 3.31 -17.56 9.66
N SER A 47 3.29 -18.67 10.40
CA SER A 47 3.94 -19.93 10.03
C SER A 47 3.21 -20.53 8.83
N MET A 48 2.88 -19.69 7.85
CA MET A 48 2.30 -20.12 6.60
C MET A 48 3.39 -20.87 5.86
N SER A 49 3.41 -22.19 6.03
CA SER A 49 4.17 -23.07 5.16
C SER A 49 3.67 -22.81 3.74
N LEU A 50 4.51 -22.11 2.97
CA LEU A 50 4.25 -21.83 1.58
C LEU A 50 4.26 -23.17 0.83
N PHE A 51 3.36 -23.31 -0.14
CA PHE A 51 3.30 -24.48 -1.03
C PHE A 51 2.92 -25.82 -0.36
N LYS A 52 2.12 -25.82 0.71
CA LYS A 52 1.61 -27.04 1.40
C LYS A 52 1.09 -28.15 0.48
N GLY A 53 0.58 -27.83 -0.71
CA GLY A 53 0.08 -28.80 -1.70
C GLY A 53 0.98 -29.04 -2.91
N LYS A 54 2.17 -28.43 -2.98
CA LYS A 54 3.06 -28.49 -4.15
C LYS A 54 4.50 -28.77 -3.72
N GLU A 55 4.80 -30.06 -3.63
CA GLU A 55 6.09 -30.57 -3.14
C GLU A 55 7.29 -30.06 -3.94
N ILE A 56 7.15 -29.91 -5.27
CA ILE A 56 8.21 -29.36 -6.13
C ILE A 56 8.54 -27.92 -5.73
N LEU A 57 7.52 -27.08 -5.54
CA LEU A 57 7.71 -25.68 -5.16
C LEU A 57 8.27 -25.54 -3.75
N ARG A 58 7.87 -26.44 -2.83
CA ARG A 58 8.43 -26.49 -1.48
C ARG A 58 9.92 -26.80 -1.49
N LYS A 59 10.34 -27.82 -2.26
CA LYS A 59 11.76 -28.18 -2.41
C LYS A 59 12.58 -27.05 -3.02
N GLU A 60 12.06 -26.38 -4.05
CA GLU A 60 12.73 -25.21 -4.65
C GLU A 60 12.81 -24.05 -3.66
N TYR A 61 11.74 -23.78 -2.92
CA TYR A 61 11.72 -22.76 -1.89
C TYR A 61 12.76 -23.04 -0.79
N GLU A 62 12.88 -24.29 -0.33
CA GLU A 62 13.90 -24.71 0.63
C GLU A 62 15.32 -24.60 0.06
N ARG A 63 15.53 -24.98 -1.22
CA ARG A 63 16.81 -24.81 -1.92
C ARG A 63 17.23 -23.35 -1.94
N VAL A 64 16.35 -22.45 -2.41
CA VAL A 64 16.60 -21.01 -2.48
C VAL A 64 16.82 -20.41 -1.09
N ARG A 65 16.00 -20.79 -0.11
CA ARG A 65 16.18 -20.39 1.30
C ARG A 65 17.53 -20.83 1.87
N SER A 66 18.01 -22.00 1.46
CA SER A 66 19.33 -22.52 1.84
C SER A 66 20.49 -21.95 1.01
N GLY A 67 20.24 -21.04 0.06
CA GLY A 67 21.25 -20.41 -0.78
C GLY A 67 21.93 -21.35 -1.78
N LYS A 68 21.37 -22.54 -2.01
CA LYS A 68 21.98 -23.53 -2.92
C LYS A 68 21.74 -23.14 -4.38
N PRO A 69 22.78 -23.08 -5.23
CA PRO A 69 22.61 -22.83 -6.66
C PRO A 69 21.79 -23.94 -7.32
N LEU A 70 21.19 -23.64 -8.48
CA LEU A 70 20.46 -24.64 -9.24
C LEU A 70 21.46 -25.68 -9.78
N PRO A 71 21.17 -26.99 -9.71
CA PRO A 71 22.03 -27.99 -10.34
C PRO A 71 22.13 -27.69 -11.85
N VAL A 72 23.34 -27.84 -12.39
CA VAL A 72 23.60 -27.63 -13.81
C VAL A 72 22.79 -28.68 -14.59
N PHE A 73 22.09 -28.21 -15.62
CA PHE A 73 21.33 -29.09 -16.49
C PHE A 73 22.28 -29.97 -17.30
N ASP A 74 22.02 -31.27 -17.31
CA ASP A 74 22.82 -32.20 -18.12
C ASP A 74 22.50 -32.02 -19.60
N VAL A 75 23.44 -31.39 -20.30
CA VAL A 75 23.37 -31.17 -21.75
C VAL A 75 23.99 -32.31 -22.55
N SER A 76 24.67 -33.26 -21.91
CA SER A 76 25.38 -34.36 -22.59
C SER A 76 24.42 -35.22 -23.41
N ARG A 77 23.19 -35.41 -22.92
CA ARG A 77 22.11 -36.14 -23.59
C ARG A 77 21.71 -35.55 -24.96
N TYR A 78 21.91 -34.26 -25.17
CA TYR A 78 21.54 -33.58 -26.43
C TYR A 78 22.71 -33.46 -27.39
N LYS A 79 23.88 -33.97 -27.00
CA LYS A 79 25.07 -34.01 -27.85
C LYS A 79 25.28 -35.42 -28.35
N LEU A 80 25.83 -35.52 -29.55
CA LEU A 80 26.24 -36.77 -30.16
C LEU A 80 27.77 -36.88 -30.08
N GLU A 81 28.29 -36.98 -28.85
CA GLU A 81 29.72 -37.16 -28.62
C GLU A 81 30.05 -38.67 -28.63
N PRO A 82 31.13 -39.10 -29.30
CA PRO A 82 31.59 -40.48 -29.20
C PRO A 82 32.07 -40.77 -27.76
N PRO A 83 32.16 -42.05 -27.36
CA PRO A 83 32.79 -42.43 -26.09
C PRO A 83 34.19 -41.82 -25.98
N SER A 84 34.61 -41.44 -24.77
CA SER A 84 35.96 -40.93 -24.50
C SER A 84 37.02 -41.95 -24.95
N GLU A 85 38.24 -41.50 -25.29
CA GLU A 85 39.32 -42.41 -25.73
C GLU A 85 39.63 -43.50 -24.70
N ASP A 86 39.46 -43.20 -23.40
CA ASP A 86 39.62 -44.14 -22.29
C ASP A 86 38.49 -45.21 -22.23
N ASP A 87 37.29 -44.86 -22.69
CA ASP A 87 36.09 -45.70 -22.67
C ASP A 87 35.83 -46.39 -24.02
N ALA A 88 36.60 -46.06 -25.05
CA ALA A 88 36.44 -46.57 -26.42
C ALA A 88 36.66 -48.09 -26.53
N GLN A 89 37.27 -48.73 -25.54
CA GLN A 89 37.42 -50.19 -25.47
C GLN A 89 36.19 -50.90 -24.87
N SER A 90 35.29 -50.16 -24.23
CA SER A 90 34.08 -50.69 -23.59
C SER A 90 32.92 -50.79 -24.58
N VAL A 91 32.47 -52.02 -24.84
CA VAL A 91 31.32 -52.29 -25.72
C VAL A 91 30.03 -51.63 -25.20
N ASP A 92 29.89 -51.49 -23.88
CA ASP A 92 28.66 -50.95 -23.29
C ASP A 92 28.56 -49.43 -23.43
N GLU A 93 29.68 -48.70 -23.45
CA GLU A 93 29.67 -47.25 -23.73
C GLU A 93 29.36 -46.96 -25.21
N TRP A 94 29.82 -47.80 -26.13
CA TRP A 94 29.41 -47.74 -27.54
C TRP A 94 27.92 -48.01 -27.73
N LYS A 95 27.34 -48.99 -27.01
CA LYS A 95 25.89 -49.23 -27.04
C LYS A 95 25.12 -48.00 -26.56
N ARG A 96 25.53 -47.39 -25.45
CA ARG A 96 24.90 -46.16 -24.93
C ARG A 96 24.98 -45.00 -25.92
N ALA A 97 26.12 -44.83 -26.59
CA ALA A 97 26.28 -43.81 -27.63
C ALA A 97 25.35 -44.08 -28.83
N CYS A 98 25.23 -45.34 -29.27
CA CYS A 98 24.29 -45.74 -30.32
C CYS A 98 22.82 -45.54 -29.93
N ASP A 99 22.45 -45.90 -28.69
CA ASP A 99 21.09 -45.70 -28.18
C ASP A 99 20.75 -44.21 -28.09
N ASN A 100 21.70 -43.37 -27.68
CA ASN A 100 21.56 -41.91 -27.70
C ASN A 100 21.40 -41.38 -29.14
N ALA A 101 22.17 -41.90 -30.09
CA ALA A 101 22.06 -41.54 -31.51
C ALA A 101 20.67 -41.86 -32.07
N ALA A 102 20.16 -43.07 -31.79
CA ALA A 102 18.84 -43.50 -32.20
C ALA A 102 17.75 -42.62 -31.58
N ALA A 103 17.85 -42.31 -30.27
CA ALA A 103 16.91 -41.41 -29.60
C ALA A 103 16.94 -39.99 -30.20
N GLN A 104 18.11 -39.48 -30.57
CA GLN A 104 18.24 -38.16 -31.21
C GLN A 104 17.64 -38.12 -32.61
N LEU A 105 17.77 -39.20 -33.39
CA LEU A 105 17.12 -39.31 -34.70
C LEU A 105 15.61 -39.18 -34.57
N GLU A 106 15.00 -39.97 -33.69
CA GLU A 106 13.56 -39.91 -33.40
C GLU A 106 13.12 -38.51 -32.91
N HIS A 107 13.94 -37.85 -32.08
CA HIS A 107 13.69 -36.48 -31.67
C HIS A 107 13.73 -35.48 -32.84
N GLN A 108 14.61 -35.67 -33.84
CA GLN A 108 14.60 -34.83 -35.04
C GLN A 108 13.37 -35.08 -35.90
N ASP A 109 12.93 -36.32 -36.04
CA ASP A 109 11.71 -36.65 -36.80
C ASP A 109 10.47 -36.00 -36.15
N ILE A 110 10.33 -36.10 -34.83
CA ILE A 110 9.28 -35.41 -34.08
C ILE A 110 9.39 -33.89 -34.25
N ARG A 111 10.62 -33.34 -34.23
CA ARG A 111 10.85 -31.91 -34.43
C ARG A 111 10.40 -31.46 -35.81
N LEU A 112 10.65 -32.25 -36.87
CA LEU A 112 10.20 -31.94 -38.22
C LEU A 112 8.68 -31.89 -38.28
N VAL A 113 7.98 -32.89 -37.73
CA VAL A 113 6.51 -32.90 -37.66
C VAL A 113 5.98 -31.68 -36.90
N ASN A 114 6.59 -31.33 -35.76
CA ASN A 114 6.21 -30.15 -34.99
C ASN A 114 6.45 -28.84 -35.77
N LEU A 115 7.53 -28.75 -36.55
CA LEU A 115 7.82 -27.59 -37.39
C LEU A 115 6.84 -27.47 -38.55
N GLU A 116 6.44 -28.59 -39.16
CA GLU A 116 5.40 -28.61 -40.20
C GLU A 116 4.05 -28.12 -39.64
N LEU A 117 3.65 -28.62 -38.47
CA LEU A 117 2.46 -28.14 -37.76
C LEU A 117 2.56 -26.66 -37.40
N LEU A 118 3.72 -26.20 -36.94
CA LEU A 118 3.96 -24.78 -36.62
C LEU A 118 3.91 -23.92 -37.89
N GLN A 119 4.43 -24.39 -39.01
CA GLN A 119 4.38 -23.68 -40.28
C GLN A 119 2.93 -23.55 -40.78
N GLN A 120 2.11 -24.59 -40.60
CA GLN A 120 0.72 -24.60 -41.04
C GLN A 120 -0.20 -23.79 -40.12
N PHE A 121 -0.07 -23.91 -38.80
CA PHE A 121 -1.03 -23.36 -37.84
C PHE A 121 -0.48 -22.24 -36.95
N GLY A 122 0.85 -22.11 -36.86
CA GLY A 122 1.51 -21.20 -35.92
C GLY A 122 1.09 -19.75 -36.10
N ALA A 123 1.12 -19.24 -37.34
CA ALA A 123 0.74 -17.84 -37.60
C ALA A 123 -0.70 -17.52 -37.15
N ASN A 124 -1.64 -18.44 -37.39
CA ASN A 124 -3.04 -18.25 -37.01
C ASN A 124 -3.25 -18.38 -35.49
N ALA A 125 -2.60 -19.35 -34.85
CA ALA A 125 -2.63 -19.52 -33.40
C ALA A 125 -2.05 -18.29 -32.68
N TRP A 126 -0.95 -17.74 -33.18
CA TRP A 126 -0.34 -16.52 -32.66
C TRP A 126 -1.25 -15.30 -32.79
N LYS A 127 -1.88 -15.10 -33.97
CA LYS A 127 -2.86 -14.03 -34.17
C LYS A 127 -4.05 -14.15 -33.21
N PHE A 128 -4.58 -15.35 -33.04
CA PHE A 128 -5.69 -15.60 -32.11
C PHE A 128 -5.29 -15.36 -30.65
N SER A 129 -4.07 -15.75 -30.27
CA SER A 129 -3.53 -15.47 -28.94
C SER A 129 -3.36 -13.96 -28.71
N ASN A 130 -2.88 -13.22 -29.71
CA ASN A 130 -2.76 -11.77 -29.63
C ASN A 130 -4.13 -11.10 -29.49
N TYR A 131 -5.12 -11.51 -30.28
CA TYR A 131 -6.49 -11.01 -30.17
C TYR A 131 -7.08 -11.23 -28.75
N GLN A 132 -6.88 -12.41 -28.16
CA GLN A 132 -7.31 -12.66 -26.78
C GLN A 132 -6.59 -11.77 -25.77
N LYS A 133 -5.28 -11.56 -25.94
CA LYS A 133 -4.50 -10.67 -25.06
C LYS A 133 -4.94 -9.22 -25.20
N GLU A 134 -5.23 -8.75 -26.41
CA GLU A 134 -5.77 -7.42 -26.66
C GLU A 134 -7.12 -7.23 -25.96
N LYS A 135 -8.01 -8.23 -26.02
CA LYS A 135 -9.29 -8.18 -25.31
C LYS A 135 -9.15 -8.20 -23.79
N LEU A 136 -8.21 -8.98 -23.27
CA LEU A 136 -7.88 -8.98 -21.86
C LEU A 136 -7.33 -7.62 -21.42
N LEU A 137 -6.42 -7.03 -22.21
CA LEU A 137 -5.86 -5.71 -21.95
C LEU A 137 -6.95 -4.64 -21.91
N GLU A 138 -7.83 -4.61 -22.92
CA GLU A 138 -8.98 -3.69 -22.97
C GLU A 138 -9.87 -3.82 -21.73
N SER A 139 -10.13 -5.04 -21.26
CA SER A 139 -10.89 -5.27 -20.03
C SER A 139 -10.19 -4.74 -18.77
N ILE A 140 -8.88 -4.93 -18.67
CA ILE A 140 -8.09 -4.46 -17.52
C ILE A 140 -7.99 -2.93 -17.53
N GLU A 141 -7.76 -2.33 -18.69
CA GLU A 141 -7.72 -0.86 -18.87
C GLU A 141 -9.06 -0.24 -18.48
N ARG A 142 -10.17 -0.83 -18.93
CA ARG A 142 -11.52 -0.39 -18.55
C ARG A 142 -11.78 -0.51 -17.05
N ALA A 143 -11.39 -1.62 -16.43
CA ALA A 143 -11.53 -1.78 -14.98
C ALA A 143 -10.69 -0.75 -14.23
N THR A 144 -9.47 -0.50 -14.69
CA THR A 144 -8.57 0.49 -14.11
C THR A 144 -9.16 1.90 -14.20
N GLU A 145 -9.73 2.26 -15.34
CA GLU A 145 -10.36 3.56 -15.52
C GLU A 145 -11.59 3.72 -14.64
N ASN A 146 -12.45 2.70 -14.56
CA ASN A 146 -13.59 2.70 -13.64
C ASN A 146 -13.16 2.90 -12.17
N HIS A 147 -12.06 2.27 -11.75
CA HIS A 147 -11.53 2.45 -10.39
C HIS A 147 -10.96 3.85 -10.15
N LYS A 148 -10.32 4.46 -11.16
CA LYS A 148 -9.87 5.85 -11.08
C LYS A 148 -11.06 6.80 -10.97
N ASP A 149 -12.07 6.63 -11.82
CA ASP A 149 -13.29 7.43 -11.80
C ASP A 149 -14.01 7.31 -10.45
N GLU A 150 -14.07 6.11 -9.89
CA GLU A 150 -14.62 5.88 -8.56
C GLU A 150 -13.81 6.61 -7.48
N GLY A 151 -12.48 6.53 -7.53
CA GLY A 151 -11.60 7.25 -6.62
C GLY A 151 -11.79 8.77 -6.71
N VAL A 152 -11.90 9.32 -7.93
CA VAL A 152 -12.16 10.74 -8.16
C VAL A 152 -13.54 11.13 -7.64
N ARG A 153 -14.57 10.29 -7.87
CA ARG A 153 -15.94 10.52 -7.38
C ARG A 153 -15.97 10.59 -5.85
N ILE A 154 -15.35 9.63 -5.17
CA ILE A 154 -15.25 9.59 -3.71
C ILE A 154 -14.52 10.83 -3.20
N ASN A 155 -13.38 11.18 -3.79
CA ASN A 155 -12.60 12.35 -3.38
C ASN A 155 -13.38 13.66 -3.59
N LYS A 156 -14.14 13.78 -4.68
CA LYS A 156 -15.01 14.93 -4.93
C LYS A 156 -16.13 15.03 -3.90
N ALA A 157 -16.78 13.91 -3.57
CA ALA A 157 -17.82 13.85 -2.54
C ALA A 157 -17.27 14.25 -1.17
N ARG A 158 -16.13 13.66 -0.75
CA ARG A 158 -15.44 14.02 0.49
C ARG A 158 -15.07 15.50 0.53
N LYS A 159 -14.51 16.04 -0.56
CA LYS A 159 -14.16 17.45 -0.63
C LYS A 159 -15.39 18.34 -0.43
N TYR A 160 -16.51 18.03 -1.07
CA TYR A 160 -17.75 18.80 -0.92
C TYR A 160 -18.23 18.79 0.53
N GLU A 161 -18.38 17.60 1.13
CA GLU A 161 -18.84 17.42 2.51
C GLU A 161 -17.94 18.16 3.50
N GLN A 162 -16.61 18.00 3.37
CA GLN A 162 -15.66 18.70 4.22
C GLN A 162 -15.77 20.21 4.03
N THR A 163 -15.80 20.73 2.79
CA THR A 163 -15.92 22.18 2.59
C THR A 163 -17.20 22.77 3.19
N GLU A 164 -18.32 22.05 3.14
CA GLU A 164 -19.56 22.47 3.79
C GLU A 164 -19.43 22.48 5.32
N ALA A 165 -18.84 21.42 5.90
CA ALA A 165 -18.55 21.36 7.33
C ALA A 165 -17.62 22.49 7.78
N GLY A 166 -16.58 22.82 7.00
CA GLY A 166 -15.64 23.90 7.30
C GLY A 166 -16.26 25.30 7.29
N VAL A 167 -17.32 25.52 6.51
CA VAL A 167 -18.10 26.78 6.60
C VAL A 167 -18.85 26.83 7.93
N LYS A 168 -19.46 25.71 8.35
CA LYS A 168 -20.19 25.62 9.63
C LYS A 168 -19.24 25.77 10.82
N LEU A 169 -18.05 25.15 10.77
CA LEU A 169 -17.02 25.25 11.81
C LEU A 169 -16.55 26.69 11.99
N ARG A 170 -16.18 27.39 10.90
CA ARG A 170 -15.80 28.81 10.97
C ARG A 170 -16.91 29.68 11.56
N GLY A 171 -18.17 29.47 11.13
CA GLY A 171 -19.29 30.22 11.70
C GLY A 171 -19.60 29.90 13.17
N LEU A 172 -19.17 28.73 13.68
CA LEU A 172 -19.23 28.41 15.11
C LEU A 172 -18.07 29.07 15.87
N GLU A 173 -16.87 29.05 15.29
CA GLU A 173 -15.67 29.67 15.83
C GLU A 173 -15.81 31.20 15.94
N ASP A 174 -16.37 31.85 14.93
CA ASP A 174 -16.65 33.29 14.93
C ASP A 174 -17.64 33.65 16.05
N ARG A 175 -18.73 32.89 16.19
CA ARG A 175 -19.72 33.09 17.25
C ARG A 175 -19.14 32.84 18.64
N TRP A 176 -18.28 31.84 18.77
CA TRP A 176 -17.59 31.57 20.02
C TRP A 176 -16.65 32.71 20.39
N SER A 177 -15.82 33.18 19.43
CA SER A 177 -14.89 34.29 19.63
C SER A 177 -15.61 35.58 20.00
N GLU A 178 -16.72 35.88 19.33
CA GLU A 178 -17.58 37.02 19.65
C GLU A 178 -18.20 36.88 21.04
N GLY A 179 -18.69 35.69 21.41
CA GLY A 179 -19.22 35.43 22.75
C GLY A 179 -18.17 35.63 23.85
N VAL A 180 -16.94 35.17 23.63
CA VAL A 180 -15.80 35.39 24.54
C VAL A 180 -15.49 36.88 24.65
N ARG A 181 -15.44 37.60 23.52
CA ARG A 181 -15.22 39.04 23.49
C ARG A 181 -16.30 39.80 24.27
N GLN A 182 -17.57 39.48 24.04
CA GLN A 182 -18.69 40.10 24.77
C GLN A 182 -18.60 39.83 26.29
N CYS A 183 -18.21 38.63 26.70
CA CYS A 183 -18.00 38.33 28.12
C CYS A 183 -16.88 39.21 28.72
N ILE A 184 -15.78 39.40 28.00
CA ILE A 184 -14.68 40.27 28.42
C ILE A 184 -15.13 41.73 28.49
N GLU A 185 -15.86 42.22 27.49
CA GLU A 185 -16.39 43.59 27.45
C GLU A 185 -17.36 43.85 28.63
N ILE A 186 -18.24 42.90 28.95
CA ILE A 186 -19.15 42.99 30.10
C ILE A 186 -18.37 42.98 31.42
N GLN A 187 -17.34 42.15 31.56
CA GLN A 187 -16.50 42.12 32.76
C GLN A 187 -15.75 43.44 32.96
N MET A 188 -15.21 44.03 31.89
CA MET A 188 -14.55 45.34 31.95
C MET A 188 -15.53 46.46 32.32
N ALA A 189 -16.70 46.51 31.68
CA ALA A 189 -17.72 47.52 31.98
C ALA A 189 -18.24 47.40 33.42
N SER A 190 -18.46 46.16 33.91
CA SER A 190 -18.87 45.92 35.29
C SER A 190 -17.77 46.35 36.27
N GLY A 191 -16.51 46.08 35.96
CA GLY A 191 -15.36 46.54 36.74
C GLY A 191 -15.26 48.07 36.83
N GLN A 192 -15.45 48.77 35.71
CA GLN A 192 -15.47 50.24 35.67
C GLN A 192 -16.62 50.82 36.49
N LEU A 193 -17.83 50.29 36.33
CA LEU A 193 -19.00 50.73 37.10
C LEU A 193 -18.82 50.51 38.60
N MET A 194 -18.24 49.36 39.01
CA MET A 194 -17.93 49.12 40.43
C MET A 194 -16.92 50.13 40.98
N SER A 195 -15.89 50.48 40.20
CA SER A 195 -14.91 51.51 40.61
C SER A 195 -15.54 52.91 40.69
N GLU A 196 -16.47 53.26 39.80
CA GLU A 196 -17.20 54.52 39.86
C GLU A 196 -18.12 54.58 41.09
N ILE A 197 -18.84 53.49 41.39
CA ILE A 197 -19.68 53.37 42.59
C ILE A 197 -18.83 53.55 43.85
N GLU A 198 -17.68 52.86 43.95
CA GLU A 198 -16.78 52.99 45.09
C GLU A 198 -16.27 54.44 45.27
N GLY A 199 -15.94 55.12 44.17
CA GLY A 199 -15.54 56.54 44.21
C GLY A 199 -16.68 57.48 44.67
N LEU A 200 -17.91 57.22 44.24
CA LEU A 200 -19.09 57.98 44.67
C LEU A 200 -19.41 57.75 46.16
N GLU A 201 -19.33 56.51 46.64
CA GLU A 201 -19.51 56.17 48.06
C GLU A 201 -18.46 56.86 48.95
N GLN A 202 -17.20 56.88 48.51
CA GLN A 202 -16.13 57.57 49.23
C GLN A 202 -16.36 59.08 49.32
N SER A 203 -16.84 59.71 48.25
CA SER A 203 -17.12 61.14 48.22
C SER A 203 -18.38 61.51 49.03
N GLN A 204 -19.40 60.65 49.07
CA GLN A 204 -20.54 60.81 49.98
C GLN A 204 -20.12 60.73 51.45
N ASN A 205 -19.35 59.72 51.83
CA ASN A 205 -18.82 59.59 53.19
C ASN A 205 -17.98 60.81 53.60
N GLN A 206 -17.18 61.38 52.69
CA GLN A 206 -16.43 62.60 52.99
C GLN A 206 -17.34 63.84 53.20
N GLN A 207 -18.47 63.92 52.50
CA GLN A 207 -19.45 65.00 52.69
C GLN A 207 -20.22 64.86 54.01
N GLU A 208 -20.55 63.63 54.42
CA GLU A 208 -21.18 63.35 55.72
C GLU A 208 -20.24 63.61 56.90
N ILE A 209 -18.93 63.38 56.75
CA ILE A 209 -17.92 63.67 57.79
C ILE A 209 -17.61 65.18 57.89
N SER A 210 -17.87 65.95 56.83
CA SER A 210 -17.59 67.39 56.75
C SER A 210 -18.80 68.28 57.11
N SER A 211 -19.97 67.68 57.38
CA SER A 211 -21.20 68.34 57.84
C SER A 211 -21.43 68.12 59.33
#